data_AF-A0A7I7XIX8-F1
#
_entry.id   AF-A0A7I7XIX8-F1
#
_cell.length_a   1.000
_cell.length_b   1.000
_cell.length_c   1.000
_cell.angle_alpha   90.00
_cell.angle_beta   90.00
_cell.angle_gamma   90.00
#
_symmetry.space_group_name_H-M   'P 1'
#
loop_
_entity.id
_entity.type
_entity.pdbx_description
1 polymer ?
#
loop_
_entity_poly.entity_id
_entity_poly.type
_entity_poly.pdbx_seq_one_letter_code
_entity_poly.pdbx_strand_id
1 'polypeptide(L)' 'MTSAVDNATRCPRCDGDLDYRLGVADGGGFRYDVSCLSCGDLYYHFSTPLAELPTAA' A
#
# COMPACT_ATOMS: atom_id res chain seq x y z
N MET A 1 -14.18 -0.87 12.17
CA MET A 1 -14.52 -1.43 10.85
C MET A 1 -13.22 -1.61 10.11
N THR A 2 -12.63 -2.81 10.20
CA THR A 2 -11.43 -3.17 9.44
C THR A 2 -11.87 -3.41 8.00
N SER A 3 -11.64 -2.43 7.14
CA SER A 3 -11.73 -2.63 5.69
C SER A 3 -10.69 -3.67 5.33
N ALA A 4 -11.11 -4.94 5.26
CA ALA A 4 -10.37 -5.95 4.55
C ALA A 4 -10.25 -5.41 3.13
N VAL A 5 -9.05 -5.00 2.74
CA VAL A 5 -8.69 -4.98 1.33
C VAL A 5 -8.84 -6.44 0.94
N ASP A 6 -10.01 -6.78 0.39
CA ASP A 6 -10.26 -8.02 -0.32
C ASP A 6 -9.00 -8.31 -1.12
N ASN A 7 -8.48 -9.53 -1.00
CA ASN A 7 -7.17 -10.01 -1.44
C ASN A 7 -7.03 -9.91 -2.98
N ALA A 8 -7.14 -8.70 -3.50
CA ALA A 8 -7.20 -8.35 -4.89
C ALA A 8 -5.76 -8.42 -5.37
N THR A 9 -5.42 -9.56 -5.95
CA THR A 9 -4.14 -9.84 -6.61
C THR A 9 -4.07 -9.27 -8.02
N ARG A 10 -5.20 -8.74 -8.52
CA ARG A 10 -5.34 -8.19 -9.88
C ARG A 10 -6.00 -6.83 -9.88
N CYS A 11 -5.62 -6.03 -10.87
CA CYS A 11 -6.15 -4.70 -11.09
C CYS A 11 -7.63 -4.77 -11.51
N PRO A 12 -8.55 -4.10 -10.81
CA PRO A 12 -9.98 -4.16 -11.13
C PRO A 12 -10.34 -3.49 -12.46
N ARG A 13 -9.43 -2.70 -13.04
CA ARG A 13 -9.65 -1.96 -14.28
C ARG A 13 -9.19 -2.70 -15.53
N CYS A 14 -8.01 -3.31 -15.48
CA CYS A 14 -7.37 -3.97 -16.62
C CYS A 14 -7.11 -5.47 -16.41
N ASP A 15 -7.51 -6.04 -15.26
CA ASP A 15 -7.20 -7.42 -14.82
C ASP A 15 -5.69 -7.75 -14.79
N GLY A 16 -4.84 -6.72 -14.93
CA GLY A 16 -3.39 -6.87 -14.95
C GLY A 16 -2.79 -7.04 -13.54
N ASP A 17 -1.52 -7.42 -13.51
CA ASP A 17 -0.78 -7.61 -12.27
C ASP A 17 -0.65 -6.31 -11.46
N LEU A 18 -0.75 -6.47 -10.14
CA LEU A 18 -0.51 -5.42 -9.16
C LEU A 18 0.90 -5.57 -8.58
N ASP A 19 1.58 -4.44 -8.45
CA ASP A 19 2.87 -4.30 -7.79
C ASP A 19 2.66 -3.71 -6.39
N TYR A 20 3.13 -4.43 -5.37
CA TYR A 20 3.01 -4.08 -3.96
C TYR A 20 4.38 -3.65 -3.44
N ARG A 21 4.51 -2.38 -3.06
CA ARG A 21 5.76 -1.82 -2.58
C ARG A 21 5.61 -1.41 -1.13
N LEU A 22 6.41 -2.05 -0.27
CA LEU A 22 6.59 -1.62 1.11
C LEU A 22 7.91 -0.83 1.18
N GLY A 23 7.83 0.40 1.65
CA GLY A 23 8.97 1.29 1.82
C GLY A 23 8.93 2.02 3.17
N VAL A 24 9.89 2.91 3.36
CA VAL A 24 9.96 3.81 4.51
C VAL A 24 9.45 5.18 4.07
N ALA A 25 8.54 5.77 4.85
CA ALA A 25 8.02 7.11 4.57
C ALA A 25 9.06 8.19 4.94
N ASP A 26 9.08 9.30 4.20
CA ASP A 26 9.91 10.46 4.53
C ASP A 26 9.46 11.06 5.86
N GLY A 27 10.33 11.01 6.88
CA GLY A 27 10.00 11.37 8.27
C GLY A 27 9.90 10.17 9.23
N GLY A 28 10.09 8.96 8.71
CA GLY A 28 10.01 7.73 9.49
C GLY A 28 8.59 7.15 9.50
N GLY A 29 8.49 5.82 9.40
CA GLY A 29 7.23 5.11 9.30
C GLY A 29 7.24 4.08 8.18
N PHE A 30 6.12 3.39 7.98
CA PHE A 30 5.96 2.50 6.83
C PHE A 30 5.10 3.17 5.76
N ARG A 31 5.52 3.01 4.52
CA ARG A 31 4.75 3.39 3.34
C ARG A 31 4.38 2.13 2.58
N TYR A 32 3.11 1.97 2.29
CA TYR A 32 2.58 0.86 1.50
C TYR A 32 1.87 1.41 0.27
N ASP A 33 2.44 1.09 -0.90
CA ASP A 33 1.93 1.51 -2.20
C ASP A 33 1.49 0.27 -2.99
N VAL A 34 0.31 0.34 -3.60
CA VAL A 34 -0.17 -0.66 -4.56
C VAL A 34 -0.41 0.04 -5.88
N SER A 35 0.26 -0.41 -6.92
CA SER A 35 0.14 0.15 -8.27
C SER A 35 -0.14 -0.95 -9.28
N CYS A 36 -0.83 -0.66 -10.37
CA CYS A 36 -0.97 -1.63 -11.45
C CYS A 36 0.13 -1.41 -12.49
N LEU A 37 0.87 -2.47 -12.82
CA LEU A 37 1.96 -2.40 -13.80
C LEU A 37 1.46 -2.13 -15.23
N SER A 38 0.26 -2.61 -15.55
CA SER A 38 -0.32 -2.46 -16.89
C SER A 38 -1.01 -1.11 -17.08
N CYS A 39 -1.72 -0.65 -16.06
CA CYS A 39 -2.46 0.60 -16.10
C CYS A 39 -1.59 1.82 -15.72
N GLY A 40 -0.47 1.61 -15.00
CA GLY A 40 0.41 2.67 -14.49
C GLY A 40 -0.18 3.50 -13.35
N ASP A 41 -1.42 3.20 -12.95
CA ASP A 41 -2.15 3.92 -11.91
C ASP A 41 -1.81 3.39 -10.51
N LEU A 42 -1.74 4.30 -9.53
CA LEU A 42 -1.66 3.98 -8.10
C LEU A 42 -3.07 3.70 -7.56
N TYR A 43 -3.28 2.50 -7.03
CA TYR A 43 -4.59 2.05 -6.53
C TYR A 43 -4.77 2.30 -5.04
N TYR A 44 -3.71 2.10 -4.28
CA TYR A 44 -3.76 2.20 -2.83
C TYR A 44 -2.47 2.80 -2.31
N HIS A 45 -2.60 3.78 -1.42
CA HIS A 45 -1.49 4.40 -0.73
C HIS A 45 -1.85 4.54 0.73
N PHE A 46 -1.00 3.97 1.58
CA PHE A 46 -1.11 4.11 3.01
C PHE A 46 0.25 4.45 3.60
N SER A 47 0.29 5.46 4.45
CA SER A 47 1.48 5.83 5.21
C SER A 47 1.13 5.88 6.69
N THR A 48 1.90 5.18 7.52
CA THR A 48 1.83 5.34 8.97
C THR A 48 2.91 6.32 9.41
N PRO A 49 2.56 7.43 10.08
CA PRO A 49 3.57 8.29 10.67
C PRO A 49 4.30 7.56 11.80
N LEU A 50 5.60 7.83 11.96
CA LEU A 50 6.45 7.19 12.98
C LEU A 50 5.86 7.27 14.41
N ALA A 51 5.12 8.34 14.70
CA ALA A 51 4.51 8.59 16.01
C ALA A 51 3.40 7.59 16.40
N GLU A 52 2.82 6.87 15.43
CA GLU A 52 1.76 5.88 15.66
C GLU A 52 2.27 4.44 15.64
N LEU A 53 3.58 4.24 15.41
CA LEU A 53 4.17 2.92 15.57
C LEU A 53 4.30 2.61 17.06
N PRO A 54 3.80 1.46 17.54
CA PRO A 54 4.08 1.04 18.91
C PRO A 54 5.59 0.88 19.02
N THR A 55 6.23 1.82 19.72
CA THR A 55 7.64 1.74 20.05
C THR A 55 7.81 0.45 20.83
N ALA A 56 8.50 -0.52 20.24
CA ALA A 56 8.93 -1.71 20.98
C ALA A 56 9.90 -1.20 22.06
N ALA A 57 9.37 -1.05 23.28
CA ALA A 57 10.10 -0.71 24.50
C ALA A 57 10.63 -1.97 25.17
#